data_AF-A0A0U5AHI0-F1
#
_entry.id   AF-A0A0U5AHI0-F1
#
_cell.length_a   1.000
_cell.length_b   1.000
_cell.length_c   1.000
_cell.angle_alpha   90.00
_cell.angle_beta   90.00
_cell.angle_gamma   90.00
#
_symmetry.space_group_name_H-M   'P 1'
#
loop_
_entity.id
_entity.type
_entity.pdbx_description
1 polymer ?
#
loop_
_entity_poly.entity_id
_entity_poly.type
_entity_poly.pdbx_seq_one_letter_code
_entity_poly.pdbx_strand_id
1 'polypeptide(L)'
;MDVPGAKRVTGRVAVALTLAVAALSVGVGILGIVDPTANFGPVAQYIPPAISQTAGFTGSLTGFLMVMSAFGLRRGLRVAWYSTLVLLPITAGQGLVQATPYSVPLVVLSVVAFPVLAVARSRFDEPISLSTSQLAAGGALAGVQAYGTIGTWALRGERGFTGVNTMLDAFYYTLVTSSTVGYGDVTPVTQEARLFSLSVLVLGTASFAVALGALLGPALEARFASALGRMTQSDLESLDGHVVVAGYGDLTEPILTELAASGRQFLVVARGGTDTSELRDRDIDVLAGDPTDEKTLDRAGIERARAVVTATNDDGEDALAILTVRETYPDVRVVAAATEQENEPKLRRAGADTVISPAVIGGRLLARSALGDEHAEEEAADLE
;
A
#
# COMPACT_ATOMS: atom_id res chain seq x y z
N MET A 1 -0.41 21.62 -20.90
CA MET A 1 -0.09 20.24 -21.30
C MET A 1 0.31 19.49 -20.05
N ASP A 2 -0.60 18.69 -19.54
CA ASP A 2 -0.45 17.97 -18.27
C ASP A 2 -0.19 16.51 -18.63
N VAL A 3 1.09 16.09 -18.68
CA VAL A 3 1.47 14.76 -19.17
C VAL A 3 1.19 13.74 -18.05
N PRO A 4 0.27 12.78 -18.22
CA PRO A 4 -0.13 11.85 -17.16
C PRO A 4 1.04 11.05 -16.57
N GLY A 5 2.05 10.75 -17.40
CA GLY A 5 3.29 10.06 -16.97
C GLY A 5 4.15 10.85 -15.99
N ALA A 6 4.19 12.19 -16.08
CA ALA A 6 5.01 13.03 -15.20
C ALA A 6 4.51 13.00 -13.75
N LYS A 7 3.19 12.95 -13.54
CA LYS A 7 2.58 12.84 -12.20
C LYS A 7 2.88 11.51 -11.53
N ARG A 8 2.87 10.40 -12.29
CA ARG A 8 3.18 9.05 -11.78
C ARG A 8 4.65 8.92 -11.34
N VAL A 9 5.58 9.46 -12.12
CA VAL A 9 7.02 9.45 -11.77
C VAL A 9 7.27 10.30 -10.51
N THR A 10 6.67 11.48 -10.43
CA THR A 10 6.87 12.40 -9.29
C THR A 10 6.40 11.78 -7.96
N GLY A 11 5.27 11.06 -7.97
CA GLY A 11 4.77 10.35 -6.78
C GLY A 11 5.70 9.22 -6.31
N ARG A 12 6.21 8.39 -7.22
CA ARG A 12 7.17 7.31 -6.88
C ARG A 12 8.46 7.87 -6.29
N VAL A 13 8.97 8.97 -6.88
CA VAL A 13 10.17 9.67 -6.39
C VAL A 13 9.92 10.25 -5.00
N ALA A 14 8.77 10.88 -4.75
CA ALA A 14 8.42 11.42 -3.43
C ALA A 14 8.42 10.35 -2.32
N VAL A 15 7.82 9.18 -2.61
CA VAL A 15 7.81 8.04 -1.68
C VAL A 15 9.22 7.50 -1.43
N ALA A 16 10.00 7.31 -2.49
CA ALA A 16 11.37 6.79 -2.40
C ALA A 16 12.28 7.72 -1.59
N LEU A 17 12.20 9.04 -1.85
CA LEU A 17 12.94 10.04 -1.08
C LEU A 17 12.51 10.01 0.39
N THR A 18 11.22 9.97 0.68
CA THR A 18 10.72 9.93 2.07
C THR A 18 11.25 8.68 2.81
N LEU A 19 11.24 7.50 2.17
CA LEU A 19 11.81 6.28 2.75
C LEU A 19 13.30 6.40 3.01
N ALA A 20 14.05 6.98 2.08
CA ALA A 20 15.48 7.19 2.24
C ALA A 20 15.77 8.17 3.39
N VAL A 21 15.02 9.27 3.51
CA VAL A 21 15.13 10.18 4.66
C VAL A 21 14.76 9.46 5.96
N ALA A 22 13.70 8.65 5.97
CA ALA A 22 13.28 7.91 7.15
C ALA A 22 14.35 6.93 7.64
N ALA A 23 14.91 6.12 6.74
CA ALA A 23 15.98 5.17 7.06
C ALA A 23 17.23 5.88 7.59
N LEU A 24 17.60 7.01 6.96
CA LEU A 24 18.76 7.78 7.34
C LEU A 24 18.53 8.51 8.68
N SER A 25 17.31 8.96 8.97
CA SER A 25 16.91 9.54 10.26
C SER A 25 16.99 8.51 11.38
N VAL A 26 16.53 7.28 11.14
CA VAL A 26 16.66 6.18 12.11
C VAL A 26 18.14 5.87 12.36
N GLY A 27 18.93 5.68 11.30
CA GLY A 27 20.35 5.37 11.43
C GLY A 27 21.15 6.46 12.14
N VAL A 28 20.97 7.72 11.74
CA VAL A 28 21.63 8.88 12.35
C VAL A 28 21.17 9.09 13.80
N GLY A 29 19.88 8.92 14.09
CA GLY A 29 19.34 8.97 15.46
C GLY A 29 19.94 7.90 16.37
N ILE A 30 20.00 6.64 15.91
CA ILE A 30 20.61 5.53 16.67
C ILE A 30 22.09 5.79 16.91
N LEU A 31 22.84 6.22 15.88
CA LEU A 31 24.26 6.56 16.03
C LEU A 31 24.47 7.70 17.03
N GLY A 32 23.60 8.72 17.03
CA GLY A 32 23.65 9.82 17.99
C GLY A 32 23.33 9.43 19.44
N ILE A 33 22.67 8.28 19.66
CA ILE A 33 22.49 7.71 21.01
C ILE A 33 23.80 7.05 21.49
N VAL A 34 24.54 6.41 20.58
CA VAL A 34 25.78 5.67 20.89
C VAL A 34 26.99 6.60 21.01
N ASP A 35 27.10 7.60 20.12
CA ASP A 35 28.16 8.61 20.12
C ASP A 35 27.56 10.02 20.03
N PRO A 36 27.26 10.66 21.17
CA PRO A 36 26.58 11.95 21.20
C PRO A 36 27.49 13.16 20.92
N THR A 37 28.72 12.94 20.42
CA THR A 37 29.69 14.03 20.27
C THR A 37 29.42 14.87 19.01
N ALA A 38 28.99 16.11 19.22
CA ALA A 38 28.83 17.11 18.16
C ALA A 38 30.20 17.69 17.78
N ASN A 39 30.88 17.08 16.81
CA ASN A 39 32.23 17.45 16.41
C ASN A 39 32.34 17.88 14.94
N PHE A 40 31.21 18.13 14.25
CA PHE A 40 31.23 18.41 12.82
C PHE A 40 30.52 19.71 12.43
N GLY A 41 31.28 20.65 11.88
CA GLY A 41 30.79 21.88 11.28
C GLY A 41 30.79 23.11 12.20
N PRO A 42 30.52 24.30 11.63
CA PRO A 42 30.67 25.59 12.34
C PRO A 42 29.62 25.81 13.45
N VAL A 43 28.53 25.03 13.43
CA VAL A 43 27.40 25.15 14.36
C VAL A 43 27.62 24.33 15.64
N ALA A 44 28.51 23.32 15.60
CA ALA A 44 28.74 22.39 16.70
C ALA A 44 29.15 23.09 18.01
N GLN A 45 29.95 24.16 17.91
CA GLN A 45 30.42 24.95 19.07
C GLN A 45 29.31 25.70 19.82
N TYR A 46 28.14 25.88 19.21
CA TYR A 46 27.02 26.63 19.78
C TYR A 46 25.90 25.74 20.33
N ILE A 47 26.02 24.42 20.17
CA ILE A 47 24.96 23.46 20.54
C ILE A 47 25.33 22.80 21.87
N PRO A 48 24.55 23.01 22.94
CA PRO A 48 24.77 22.33 24.21
C PRO A 48 24.64 20.80 24.07
N PRO A 49 25.48 20.00 24.77
CA PRO A 49 25.44 18.54 24.68
C PRO A 49 24.07 17.91 25.04
N ALA A 50 23.29 18.55 25.92
CA ALA A 50 21.95 18.08 26.25
C ALA A 50 20.99 18.15 25.05
N ILE A 51 21.16 19.15 24.18
CA ILE A 51 20.32 19.34 22.99
C ILE A 51 20.72 18.33 21.90
N SER A 52 22.01 18.06 21.70
CA SER A 52 22.47 17.05 20.73
C SER A 52 22.02 15.63 21.11
N GLN A 53 22.09 15.26 22.40
CA GLN A 53 21.60 13.96 22.89
C GLN A 53 20.09 13.80 22.69
N THR A 54 19.32 14.85 23.01
CA THR A 54 17.86 14.84 22.81
C THR A 54 17.52 14.74 21.32
N ALA A 55 18.30 15.39 20.45
CA ALA A 55 18.13 15.30 18.99
C ALA A 55 18.48 13.91 18.44
N GLY A 56 19.42 13.18 19.03
CA GLY A 56 19.70 11.76 18.72
C GLY A 56 18.48 10.88 18.96
N PHE A 57 17.99 10.90 20.21
CA PHE A 57 16.80 10.14 20.62
C PHE A 57 15.57 10.51 19.78
N THR A 58 15.22 11.79 19.74
CA THR A 58 14.02 12.24 19.00
C THR A 58 14.16 12.03 17.49
N GLY A 59 15.37 12.10 16.92
CA GLY A 59 15.61 11.84 15.49
C GLY A 59 15.31 10.39 15.09
N SER A 60 15.61 9.42 15.97
CA SER A 60 15.24 8.02 15.75
C SER A 60 13.72 7.81 15.75
N LEU A 61 13.01 8.41 16.71
CA LEU A 61 11.55 8.37 16.81
C LEU A 61 10.89 8.99 15.58
N THR A 62 11.35 10.18 15.19
CA THR A 62 10.88 10.87 13.97
C THR A 62 11.14 10.03 12.72
N GLY A 63 12.28 9.32 12.65
CA GLY A 63 12.59 8.39 11.58
C GLY A 63 11.58 7.24 11.46
N PHE A 64 11.23 6.58 12.57
CA PHE A 64 10.20 5.53 12.58
C PHE A 64 8.82 6.06 12.18
N LEU A 65 8.45 7.26 12.66
CA LEU A 65 7.22 7.92 12.23
C LEU A 65 7.21 8.21 10.73
N MET A 66 8.36 8.61 10.15
CA MET A 66 8.48 8.78 8.71
C MET A 66 8.43 7.48 7.92
N VAL A 67 8.90 6.35 8.45
CA VAL A 67 8.70 5.04 7.80
C VAL A 67 7.22 4.72 7.68
N MET A 68 6.46 4.90 8.78
CA MET A 68 5.00 4.72 8.78
C MET A 68 4.32 5.67 7.80
N SER A 69 4.73 6.93 7.80
CA SER A 69 4.25 7.95 6.87
C SER A 69 4.54 7.59 5.42
N ALA A 70 5.74 7.10 5.10
CA ALA A 70 6.12 6.72 3.76
C ALA A 70 5.35 5.49 3.24
N PHE A 71 5.03 4.54 4.13
CA PHE A 71 4.14 3.43 3.78
C PHE A 71 2.71 3.91 3.52
N GLY A 72 2.23 4.89 4.29
CA GLY A 72 0.95 5.56 4.01
C GLY A 72 0.95 6.31 2.68
N LEU A 73 2.07 6.96 2.29
CA LEU A 73 2.22 7.59 0.98
C LEU A 73 2.16 6.59 -0.17
N ARG A 74 2.69 5.36 0.00
CA ARG A 74 2.55 4.28 -1.02
C ARG A 74 1.09 3.97 -1.31
N ARG A 75 0.22 4.10 -0.30
CA ARG A 75 -1.23 3.91 -0.39
C ARG A 75 -2.00 5.19 -0.75
N GLY A 76 -1.33 6.27 -1.19
CA GLY A 76 -2.03 7.49 -1.60
C GLY A 76 -2.69 8.28 -0.46
N LEU A 77 -2.40 7.99 0.81
CA LEU A 77 -3.16 8.55 1.94
C LEU A 77 -2.86 10.05 2.17
N ARG A 78 -3.92 10.86 2.29
CA ARG A 78 -3.85 12.29 2.63
C ARG A 78 -3.16 12.55 3.96
N VAL A 79 -3.51 11.77 4.98
CA VAL A 79 -2.96 11.92 6.33
C VAL A 79 -1.45 11.70 6.31
N ALA A 80 -0.99 10.71 5.54
CA ALA A 80 0.43 10.41 5.37
C ALA A 80 1.19 11.55 4.67
N TRP A 81 0.55 12.24 3.72
CA TRP A 81 1.13 13.42 3.10
C TRP A 81 1.30 14.57 4.09
N TYR A 82 0.25 14.90 4.86
CA TYR A 82 0.34 15.93 5.89
C TYR A 82 1.38 15.60 6.97
N SER A 83 1.40 14.36 7.48
CA SER A 83 2.39 13.96 8.48
C SER A 83 3.81 14.04 7.93
N THR A 84 4.04 13.60 6.69
CA THR A 84 5.38 13.68 6.08
C THR A 84 5.83 15.13 5.88
N LEU A 85 4.93 16.02 5.46
CA LEU A 85 5.24 17.45 5.31
C LEU A 85 5.63 18.11 6.63
N VAL A 86 5.06 17.67 7.75
CA VAL A 86 5.43 18.15 9.09
C VAL A 86 6.73 17.51 9.57
N LEU A 87 6.93 16.22 9.33
CA LEU A 87 8.09 15.47 9.82
C LEU A 87 9.38 15.84 9.09
N LEU A 88 9.35 16.11 7.77
CA LEU A 88 10.55 16.43 6.98
C LEU A 88 11.34 17.65 7.51
N PRO A 89 10.71 18.81 7.81
CA PRO A 89 11.38 19.95 8.44
C PRO A 89 11.92 19.63 9.83
N ILE A 90 11.19 18.85 10.63
CA ILE A 90 11.62 18.44 11.97
C ILE A 90 12.89 17.57 11.85
N THR A 91 12.90 16.60 10.95
CA THR A 91 14.05 15.74 10.67
C THR A 91 15.27 16.55 10.19
N ALA A 92 15.07 17.52 9.30
CA ALA A 92 16.14 18.41 8.86
C ALA A 92 16.71 19.24 10.03
N GLY A 93 15.83 19.80 10.87
CA GLY A 93 16.24 20.54 12.07
C GLY A 93 17.04 19.67 13.05
N GLN A 94 16.58 18.45 13.32
CA GLN A 94 17.28 17.48 14.16
C GLN A 94 18.66 17.13 13.59
N GLY A 95 18.76 16.91 12.28
CA GLY A 95 20.03 16.64 11.61
C GLY A 95 21.05 17.79 11.75
N LEU A 96 20.58 19.05 11.66
CA LEU A 96 21.42 20.22 11.90
C LEU A 96 21.89 20.31 13.36
N VAL A 97 21.01 20.01 14.30
CA VAL A 97 21.31 20.05 15.74
C VAL A 97 22.28 18.93 16.16
N GLN A 98 22.24 17.78 15.50
CA GLN A 98 23.21 16.70 15.79
C GLN A 98 24.62 17.05 15.33
N ALA A 99 24.78 17.86 14.28
CA ALA A 99 26.08 18.34 13.80
C ALA A 99 27.14 17.21 13.68
N THR A 100 26.78 16.12 12.98
CA THR A 100 27.66 14.98 12.69
C THR A 100 27.88 14.84 11.17
N PRO A 101 28.96 14.19 10.71
CA PRO A 101 29.18 13.97 9.28
C PRO A 101 28.02 13.20 8.62
N TYR A 102 27.41 12.28 9.38
CA TYR A 102 26.32 11.42 8.92
C TYR A 102 24.97 12.15 8.85
N SER A 103 24.80 13.28 9.55
CA SER A 103 23.56 14.05 9.48
C SER A 103 23.47 14.97 8.25
N VAL A 104 24.58 15.24 7.55
CA VAL A 104 24.57 16.09 6.34
C VAL A 104 23.72 15.48 5.21
N PRO A 105 23.89 14.20 4.83
CA PRO A 105 23.00 13.57 3.86
C PRO A 105 21.53 13.61 4.27
N LEU A 106 21.23 13.52 5.58
CA LEU A 106 19.87 13.59 6.11
C LEU A 106 19.24 14.93 5.81
N VAL A 107 19.94 16.01 6.15
CA VAL A 107 19.44 17.37 5.98
C VAL A 107 19.23 17.68 4.50
N VAL A 108 20.22 17.36 3.66
CA VAL A 108 20.13 17.59 2.21
C VAL A 108 18.93 16.84 1.62
N LEU A 109 18.79 15.57 1.96
CA LEU A 109 17.70 14.75 1.43
C LEU A 109 16.33 15.21 1.93
N SER A 110 16.20 15.62 3.20
CA SER A 110 14.97 16.21 3.74
C SER A 110 14.57 17.49 3.01
N VAL A 111 15.53 18.38 2.74
CA VAL A 111 15.30 19.64 2.03
C VAL A 111 14.90 19.40 0.57
N VAL A 112 15.48 18.39 -0.09
CA VAL A 112 15.11 18.00 -1.46
C VAL A 112 13.75 17.28 -1.51
N ALA A 113 13.46 16.41 -0.53
CA ALA A 113 12.22 15.65 -0.48
C ALA A 113 10.99 16.55 -0.28
N PHE A 114 11.12 17.64 0.49
CA PHE A 114 10.02 18.55 0.79
C PHE A 114 9.32 19.16 -0.45
N PRO A 115 10.01 19.84 -1.38
CA PRO A 115 9.37 20.40 -2.58
C PRO A 115 8.84 19.30 -3.51
N VAL A 116 9.52 18.16 -3.62
CA VAL A 116 9.07 17.02 -4.43
C VAL A 116 7.73 16.48 -3.91
N LEU A 117 7.61 16.32 -2.59
CA LEU A 117 6.38 15.88 -1.93
C LEU A 117 5.27 16.93 -2.04
N ALA A 118 5.60 18.22 -1.91
CA ALA A 118 4.63 19.31 -2.03
C ALA A 118 4.03 19.41 -3.44
N VAL A 119 4.86 19.23 -4.48
CA VAL A 119 4.39 19.20 -5.88
C VAL A 119 3.55 17.95 -6.16
N ALA A 120 3.85 16.83 -5.52
CA ALA A 120 3.12 15.58 -5.68
C ALA A 120 1.75 15.53 -4.94
N ARG A 121 1.23 16.65 -4.44
CA ARG A 121 -0.01 16.69 -3.60
C ARG A 121 -1.21 15.97 -4.22
N SER A 122 -1.39 16.07 -5.54
CA SER A 122 -2.55 15.51 -6.24
C SER A 122 -2.55 13.98 -6.33
N ARG A 123 -1.45 13.34 -5.92
CA ARG A 123 -1.36 11.88 -5.88
C ARG A 123 -1.86 11.30 -4.55
N PHE A 124 -1.87 12.11 -3.50
CA PHE A 124 -2.14 11.67 -2.13
C PHE A 124 -3.50 12.19 -1.66
N ASP A 125 -4.55 11.88 -2.42
CA ASP A 125 -5.91 12.38 -2.19
C ASP A 125 -6.85 11.36 -1.52
N GLU A 126 -6.31 10.22 -1.11
CA GLU A 126 -7.10 9.14 -0.54
C GLU A 126 -7.36 9.38 0.96
N PRO A 127 -8.63 9.43 1.41
CA PRO A 127 -8.94 9.57 2.82
C PRO A 127 -8.62 8.27 3.57
N ILE A 128 -8.26 8.39 4.85
CA ILE A 128 -8.16 7.20 5.71
C ILE A 128 -9.57 6.71 6.05
N SER A 129 -9.93 5.52 5.59
CA SER A 129 -11.17 4.85 5.98
C SER A 129 -10.88 3.91 7.15
N LEU A 130 -11.17 4.37 8.37
CA LEU A 130 -11.13 3.52 9.55
C LEU A 130 -12.51 2.90 9.77
N SER A 131 -12.55 1.60 10.05
CA SER A 131 -13.81 0.96 10.41
C SER A 131 -14.35 1.52 11.73
N THR A 132 -15.66 1.43 11.94
CA THR A 132 -16.27 1.80 13.22
C THR A 132 -15.64 1.05 14.40
N SER A 133 -15.26 -0.21 14.18
CA SER A 133 -14.56 -1.02 15.19
C SER A 133 -13.15 -0.50 15.48
N GLN A 134 -12.40 -0.05 14.48
CA GLN A 134 -11.07 0.56 14.68
C GLN A 134 -11.16 1.88 15.44
N LEU A 135 -12.13 2.75 15.10
CA LEU A 135 -12.36 3.99 15.82
C LEU A 135 -12.80 3.74 17.27
N ALA A 136 -13.73 2.81 17.48
CA ALA A 136 -14.17 2.44 18.82
C ALA A 136 -13.02 1.84 19.67
N ALA A 137 -12.21 0.97 19.07
CA ALA A 137 -11.06 0.37 19.74
C ALA A 137 -10.00 1.41 20.11
N GLY A 138 -9.66 2.31 19.18
CA GLY A 138 -8.74 3.42 19.43
C GLY A 138 -9.26 4.39 20.50
N GLY A 139 -10.55 4.74 20.45
CA GLY A 139 -11.21 5.58 21.44
C GLY A 139 -11.23 4.93 22.83
N ALA A 140 -11.53 3.64 22.92
CA ALA A 140 -11.51 2.88 24.17
C ALA A 140 -10.10 2.84 24.77
N LEU A 141 -9.08 2.53 23.96
CA LEU A 141 -7.69 2.53 24.42
C LEU A 141 -7.27 3.92 24.91
N ALA A 142 -7.54 4.98 24.13
CA ALA A 142 -7.22 6.36 24.54
C ALA A 142 -7.93 6.76 25.85
N GLY A 143 -9.21 6.39 25.98
CA GLY A 143 -9.99 6.64 27.20
C GLY A 143 -9.41 5.93 28.43
N VAL A 144 -9.01 4.67 28.29
CA VAL A 144 -8.38 3.92 29.39
C VAL A 144 -6.99 4.46 29.71
N GLN A 145 -6.20 4.84 28.70
CA GLN A 145 -4.90 5.50 28.93
C GLN A 145 -5.08 6.81 29.69
N ALA A 146 -6.08 7.63 29.34
CA ALA A 146 -6.39 8.86 30.06
C ALA A 146 -6.86 8.59 31.49
N TYR A 147 -7.80 7.66 31.69
CA TYR A 147 -8.30 7.25 33.01
C TYR A 147 -7.16 6.76 33.92
N GLY A 148 -6.34 5.83 33.42
CA GLY A 148 -5.21 5.28 34.17
C GLY A 148 -4.18 6.35 34.50
N THR A 149 -3.84 7.22 33.55
CA THR A 149 -2.84 8.29 33.76
C THR A 149 -3.34 9.29 34.80
N ILE A 150 -4.58 9.78 34.65
CA ILE A 150 -5.17 10.76 35.58
C ILE A 150 -5.30 10.17 36.98
N GLY A 151 -5.80 8.92 37.10
CA GLY A 151 -5.96 8.27 38.40
C GLY A 151 -4.64 7.96 39.09
N THR A 152 -3.64 7.46 38.34
CA THR A 152 -2.28 7.22 38.86
C THR A 152 -1.64 8.52 39.32
N TRP A 153 -1.79 9.60 38.54
CA TRP A 153 -1.31 10.93 38.91
C TRP A 153 -2.00 11.48 40.15
N ALA A 154 -3.31 11.26 40.30
CA ALA A 154 -4.09 11.70 41.45
C ALA A 154 -3.67 10.98 42.75
N LEU A 155 -3.37 9.68 42.64
CA LEU A 155 -2.98 8.79 43.75
C LEU A 155 -1.46 8.73 43.99
N ARG A 156 -0.67 9.63 43.41
CA ARG A 156 0.81 9.65 43.54
C ARG A 156 1.29 9.91 44.98
N GLY A 157 2.49 9.41 45.28
CA GLY A 157 3.18 9.63 46.56
C GLY A 157 2.53 8.86 47.72
N GLU A 158 2.43 9.51 48.88
CA GLU A 158 1.87 8.90 50.11
C GLU A 158 0.43 8.41 49.95
N ARG A 159 -0.29 8.87 48.92
CA ARG A 159 -1.68 8.50 48.65
C ARG A 159 -1.82 7.08 48.09
N GLY A 160 -0.79 6.52 47.47
CA GLY A 160 -0.93 5.16 46.96
C GLY A 160 0.05 4.63 45.94
N PHE A 161 0.85 5.46 45.27
CA PHE A 161 1.81 4.98 44.26
C PHE A 161 3.24 5.44 44.54
N THR A 162 4.18 4.50 44.40
CA THR A 162 5.62 4.76 44.39
C THR A 162 6.14 4.94 42.97
N GLY A 163 7.19 5.75 42.79
CA GLY A 163 7.84 5.93 41.49
C GLY A 163 7.16 6.92 40.52
N VAL A 164 6.14 7.66 40.97
CA VAL A 164 5.41 8.63 40.12
C VAL A 164 5.78 10.06 40.51
N ASN A 165 6.66 10.69 39.75
CA ASN A 165 7.10 12.09 39.95
C ASN A 165 6.54 13.03 38.88
N THR A 166 6.32 12.52 37.67
CA THR A 166 5.82 13.28 36.52
C THR A 166 4.54 12.68 35.95
N MET A 167 3.81 13.47 35.16
CA MET A 167 2.63 12.97 34.43
C MET A 167 3.02 11.89 33.41
N LEU A 168 4.26 11.95 32.91
CA LEU A 168 4.82 10.95 32.02
C LEU A 168 5.00 9.61 32.75
N ASP A 169 5.41 9.61 34.03
CA ASP A 169 5.54 8.38 34.83
C ASP A 169 4.18 7.70 35.04
N ALA A 170 3.13 8.50 35.25
CA ALA A 170 1.76 8.01 35.37
C ALA A 170 1.22 7.42 34.04
N PHE A 171 1.55 8.06 32.92
CA PHE A 171 1.22 7.54 31.59
C PHE A 171 2.00 6.27 31.28
N TYR A 172 3.28 6.25 31.61
CA TYR A 172 4.18 5.11 31.48
C TYR A 172 3.64 3.90 32.25
N TYR A 173 3.29 4.06 33.53
CA TYR A 173 2.66 3.00 34.32
C TYR A 173 1.41 2.43 33.65
N THR A 174 0.53 3.32 33.19
CA THR A 174 -0.73 2.93 32.56
C THR A 174 -0.48 2.14 31.28
N LEU A 175 0.45 2.61 30.43
CA LEU A 175 0.84 1.94 29.19
C LEU A 175 1.48 0.57 29.44
N VAL A 176 2.42 0.47 30.38
CA VAL A 176 3.12 -0.78 30.74
C VAL A 176 2.16 -1.80 31.33
N THR A 177 1.16 -1.34 32.08
CA THR A 177 0.13 -2.19 32.68
C THR A 177 -0.89 -2.66 31.62
N SER A 178 -1.38 -1.75 30.76
CA SER A 178 -2.34 -2.10 29.70
C SER A 178 -1.74 -2.98 28.61
N SER A 179 -0.43 -2.84 28.34
CA SER A 179 0.30 -3.71 27.42
C SER A 179 0.76 -5.02 28.05
N THR A 180 0.41 -5.30 29.31
CA THR A 180 0.78 -6.53 30.05
C THR A 180 2.29 -6.75 30.24
N VAL A 181 3.11 -5.70 30.12
CA VAL A 181 4.58 -5.80 30.30
C VAL A 181 4.95 -5.86 31.78
N GLY A 182 4.41 -4.93 32.58
CA GLY A 182 4.51 -4.95 34.03
C GLY A 182 5.94 -4.95 34.60
N TYR A 183 6.78 -3.97 34.23
CA TYR A 183 8.16 -3.87 34.74
C TYR A 183 8.26 -3.82 36.28
N GLY A 184 7.22 -3.36 36.97
CA GLY A 184 7.14 -3.36 38.43
C GLY A 184 7.91 -2.24 39.13
N ASP A 185 8.36 -1.23 38.38
CA ASP A 185 9.05 -0.03 38.85
C ASP A 185 8.08 1.03 39.43
N VAL A 186 6.84 1.09 38.93
CA VAL A 186 5.74 1.86 39.52
C VAL A 186 4.70 0.89 40.07
N THR A 187 4.37 0.98 41.36
CA THR A 187 3.46 0.02 42.01
C THR A 187 2.49 0.67 43.01
N PRO A 188 1.27 0.12 43.14
CA PRO A 188 0.30 0.56 44.13
C PRO A 188 0.62 -0.02 45.53
N VAL A 189 0.75 0.84 46.52
CA VAL A 189 1.06 0.48 47.91
C VAL A 189 -0.17 0.48 48.84
N THR A 190 -1.16 1.34 48.58
CA THR A 190 -2.41 1.41 49.38
C THR A 190 -3.51 0.51 48.81
N GLN A 191 -4.48 0.14 49.65
CA GLN A 191 -5.63 -0.66 49.21
C GLN A 191 -6.45 0.03 48.12
N GLU A 192 -6.65 1.34 48.23
CA GLU A 192 -7.33 2.15 47.22
C GLU A 192 -6.59 2.13 45.88
N ALA A 193 -5.28 2.39 45.89
CA ALA A 193 -4.45 2.33 44.69
C ALA A 193 -4.42 0.93 44.06
N ARG A 194 -4.48 -0.14 44.86
CA ARG A 194 -4.59 -1.52 44.35
C ARG A 194 -5.92 -1.77 43.66
N LEU A 195 -7.04 -1.35 44.25
CA LEU A 195 -8.36 -1.48 43.61
C LEU A 195 -8.44 -0.69 42.30
N PHE A 196 -7.90 0.53 42.29
CA PHE A 196 -7.75 1.32 41.07
C PHE A 196 -6.84 0.63 40.05
N SER A 197 -5.71 0.06 40.48
CA SER A 197 -4.81 -0.66 39.58
C SER A 197 -5.46 -1.90 38.96
N LEU A 198 -6.31 -2.59 39.71
CA LEU A 198 -7.09 -3.72 39.19
C LEU A 198 -8.07 -3.27 38.10
N SER A 199 -8.72 -2.10 38.23
CA SER A 199 -9.59 -1.59 37.17
C SER A 199 -8.79 -1.21 35.92
N VAL A 200 -7.64 -0.54 36.08
CA VAL A 200 -6.73 -0.21 34.97
C VAL A 200 -6.19 -1.47 34.31
N LEU A 201 -5.86 -2.50 35.08
CA LEU A 201 -5.37 -3.77 34.54
C LEU A 201 -6.42 -4.44 33.66
N VAL A 202 -7.66 -4.59 34.14
CA VAL A 202 -8.74 -5.27 33.40
C VAL A 202 -9.14 -4.47 32.17
N LEU A 203 -9.42 -3.17 32.32
CA LEU A 203 -9.85 -2.32 31.21
C LEU A 203 -8.73 -2.04 30.22
N GLY A 204 -7.50 -1.86 30.72
CA GLY A 204 -6.30 -1.61 29.93
C GLY A 204 -5.96 -2.80 29.05
N THR A 205 -5.86 -3.98 29.65
CA THR A 205 -5.54 -5.20 28.91
C THR A 205 -6.60 -5.49 27.83
N ALA A 206 -7.88 -5.37 28.16
CA ALA A 206 -8.96 -5.60 27.20
C ALA A 206 -8.95 -4.58 26.05
N SER A 207 -8.84 -3.28 26.35
CA SER A 207 -8.80 -2.24 25.33
C SER A 207 -7.56 -2.33 24.45
N PHE A 208 -6.40 -2.66 25.01
CA PHE A 208 -5.16 -2.87 24.26
C PHE A 208 -5.27 -4.07 23.31
N ALA A 209 -5.80 -5.21 23.79
CA ALA A 209 -6.00 -6.39 22.96
C ALA A 209 -6.97 -6.14 21.79
N VAL A 210 -8.08 -5.44 22.05
CA VAL A 210 -9.06 -5.07 21.01
C VAL A 210 -8.45 -4.09 20.01
N ALA A 211 -7.70 -3.08 20.46
CA ALA A 211 -7.01 -2.15 19.58
C ALA A 211 -5.96 -2.85 18.70
N LEU A 212 -5.18 -3.76 19.27
CA LEU A 212 -4.20 -4.55 18.52
C LEU A 212 -4.88 -5.45 17.48
N GLY A 213 -5.97 -6.12 17.84
CA GLY A 213 -6.76 -6.94 16.93
C GLY A 213 -7.39 -6.13 15.80
N ALA A 214 -7.93 -4.93 16.08
CA ALA A 214 -8.51 -4.05 15.07
C ALA A 214 -7.46 -3.48 14.11
N LEU A 215 -6.21 -3.32 14.58
CA LEU A 215 -5.09 -2.85 13.76
C LEU A 215 -4.51 -3.97 12.88
N LEU A 216 -4.27 -5.15 13.45
CA LEU A 216 -3.60 -6.27 12.75
C LEU A 216 -4.56 -7.17 11.98
N GLY A 217 -5.83 -7.25 12.39
CA GLY A 217 -6.85 -8.12 11.83
C GLY A 217 -6.95 -8.02 10.30
N PRO A 218 -7.15 -6.82 9.71
CA PRO A 218 -7.25 -6.66 8.27
C PRO A 218 -5.99 -7.14 7.52
N ALA A 219 -4.80 -6.93 8.08
CA ALA A 219 -3.55 -7.36 7.46
C ALA A 219 -3.40 -8.90 7.50
N LEU A 220 -3.80 -9.53 8.60
CA LEU A 220 -3.81 -10.99 8.71
C LEU A 220 -4.86 -11.61 7.78
N GLU A 221 -6.06 -11.05 7.74
CA GLU A 221 -7.15 -11.49 6.85
C GLU A 221 -6.73 -11.39 5.38
N ALA A 222 -6.08 -10.30 4.98
CA ALA A 222 -5.50 -10.16 3.65
C ALA A 222 -4.48 -11.27 3.34
N ARG A 223 -3.58 -11.59 4.27
CA ARG A 223 -2.60 -12.67 4.08
C ARG A 223 -3.26 -14.05 3.97
N PHE A 224 -4.31 -14.32 4.74
CA PHE A 224 -5.09 -15.56 4.62
C PHE A 224 -5.85 -15.63 3.30
N ALA A 225 -6.44 -14.53 2.84
CA ALA A 225 -7.12 -14.47 1.55
C ALA A 225 -6.15 -14.71 0.38
N SER A 226 -4.97 -14.08 0.42
CA SER A 226 -3.89 -14.30 -0.55
C SER A 226 -3.41 -15.76 -0.54
N ALA A 227 -3.23 -16.38 0.64
CA ALA A 227 -2.87 -17.79 0.75
C ALA A 227 -3.96 -18.76 0.21
N LEU A 228 -5.22 -18.30 0.10
CA LEU A 228 -6.33 -19.02 -0.51
C LEU A 228 -6.51 -18.68 -2.01
N GLY A 229 -5.54 -18.01 -2.63
CA GLY A 229 -5.57 -17.62 -4.03
C GLY A 229 -6.58 -16.53 -4.36
N ARG A 230 -7.18 -15.87 -3.36
CA ARG A 230 -8.03 -14.71 -3.58
C ARG A 230 -7.14 -13.47 -3.56
N MET A 231 -6.99 -12.81 -4.70
CA MET A 231 -6.31 -11.52 -4.75
C MET A 231 -6.96 -10.57 -3.75
N THR A 232 -6.15 -9.98 -2.88
CA THR A 232 -6.65 -9.00 -1.93
C THR A 232 -6.88 -7.69 -2.65
N GLN A 233 -7.72 -6.82 -2.06
CA GLN A 233 -7.91 -5.48 -2.61
C GLN A 233 -6.57 -4.71 -2.70
N SER A 234 -5.66 -4.91 -1.76
CA SER A 234 -4.32 -4.30 -1.80
C SER A 234 -3.45 -4.81 -2.94
N ASP A 235 -3.58 -6.09 -3.32
CA ASP A 235 -2.84 -6.65 -4.46
C ASP A 235 -3.32 -5.99 -5.76
N LEU A 236 -4.65 -5.89 -5.94
CA LEU A 236 -5.27 -5.22 -7.09
C LEU A 236 -4.93 -3.71 -7.16
N GLU A 237 -4.89 -3.03 -6.01
CA GLU A 237 -4.48 -1.63 -5.91
C GLU A 237 -3.00 -1.40 -6.30
N SER A 238 -2.16 -2.43 -6.18
CA SER A 238 -0.74 -2.36 -6.51
C SER A 238 -0.44 -2.53 -8.01
N LEU A 239 -1.39 -3.06 -8.79
CA LEU A 239 -1.25 -3.25 -10.23
C LEU A 239 -1.21 -1.90 -10.98
N ASP A 240 -0.22 -1.73 -11.86
CA ASP A 240 -0.04 -0.56 -12.72
C ASP A 240 0.62 -0.98 -14.04
N GLY A 241 0.03 -0.60 -15.18
CA GLY A 241 0.53 -0.94 -16.51
C GLY A 241 0.36 -2.41 -16.91
N HIS A 242 -0.48 -3.16 -16.19
CA HIS A 242 -0.81 -4.55 -16.48
C HIS A 242 -1.80 -4.69 -17.64
N VAL A 243 -1.93 -5.90 -18.19
CA VAL A 243 -2.97 -6.25 -19.16
C VAL A 243 -4.16 -6.85 -18.43
N VAL A 244 -5.38 -6.37 -18.68
CA VAL A 244 -6.59 -7.00 -18.17
C VAL A 244 -7.13 -7.93 -19.24
N VAL A 245 -7.27 -9.22 -18.93
CA VAL A 245 -7.94 -10.19 -19.80
C VAL A 245 -9.37 -10.35 -19.29
N ALA A 246 -10.33 -9.83 -20.05
CA ALA A 246 -11.74 -9.80 -19.69
C ALA A 246 -12.42 -11.06 -20.24
N GLY A 247 -12.72 -11.99 -19.34
CA GLY A 247 -13.25 -13.31 -19.63
C GLY A 247 -12.17 -14.39 -19.71
N TYR A 248 -12.62 -15.64 -19.73
CA TYR A 248 -11.81 -16.83 -19.91
C TYR A 248 -12.53 -17.81 -20.84
N GLY A 249 -11.79 -18.48 -21.72
CA GLY A 249 -12.28 -19.37 -22.76
C GLY A 249 -11.16 -19.85 -23.68
N ASP A 250 -11.51 -20.57 -24.73
CA ASP A 250 -10.54 -21.29 -25.58
C ASP A 250 -9.56 -20.36 -26.29
N LEU A 251 -10.01 -19.18 -26.73
CA LEU A 251 -9.16 -18.18 -27.37
C LEU A 251 -8.29 -17.41 -26.37
N THR A 252 -8.69 -17.31 -25.09
CA THR A 252 -7.88 -16.65 -24.07
C THR A 252 -6.72 -17.50 -23.59
N GLU A 253 -6.85 -18.82 -23.57
CA GLU A 253 -5.86 -19.73 -22.99
C GLU A 253 -4.46 -19.61 -23.63
N PRO A 254 -4.33 -19.59 -24.98
CA PRO A 254 -3.06 -19.29 -25.64
C PRO A 254 -2.54 -17.87 -25.32
N ILE A 255 -3.44 -16.89 -25.20
CA ILE A 255 -3.07 -15.50 -24.87
C ILE A 255 -2.48 -15.42 -23.46
N LEU A 256 -3.03 -16.16 -22.50
CA LEU A 256 -2.49 -16.21 -21.13
C LEU A 256 -1.09 -16.84 -21.10
N THR A 257 -0.88 -17.88 -21.91
CA THR A 257 0.42 -18.55 -22.03
C THR A 257 1.48 -17.59 -22.57
N GLU A 258 1.16 -16.84 -23.63
CA GLU A 258 2.05 -15.82 -24.19
C GLU A 258 2.31 -14.66 -23.23
N LEU A 259 1.28 -14.17 -22.54
CA LEU A 259 1.44 -13.11 -21.55
C LEU A 259 2.36 -13.55 -20.40
N ALA A 260 2.20 -14.78 -19.91
CA ALA A 260 3.06 -15.36 -18.89
C ALA A 260 4.52 -15.50 -19.37
N ALA A 261 4.73 -16.01 -20.59
CA ALA A 261 6.07 -16.15 -21.18
C ALA A 261 6.76 -14.79 -21.39
N SER A 262 6.00 -13.75 -21.75
CA SER A 262 6.53 -12.40 -21.96
C SER A 262 6.97 -11.68 -20.68
N GLY A 263 6.69 -12.25 -19.50
CA GLY A 263 6.99 -11.66 -18.19
C GLY A 263 6.23 -10.36 -17.89
N ARG A 264 5.16 -10.07 -18.63
CA ARG A 264 4.31 -8.89 -18.41
C ARG A 264 3.28 -9.19 -17.35
N GLN A 265 3.03 -8.23 -16.46
CA GLN A 265 1.95 -8.36 -15.48
C GLN A 265 0.59 -8.36 -16.19
N PHE A 266 -0.26 -9.32 -15.85
CA PHE A 266 -1.63 -9.40 -16.34
C PHE A 266 -2.58 -9.88 -15.24
N LEU A 267 -3.87 -9.59 -15.41
CA LEU A 267 -4.95 -9.99 -14.50
C LEU A 267 -6.11 -10.54 -15.33
N VAL A 268 -6.57 -11.74 -15.00
CA VAL A 268 -7.76 -12.33 -15.62
C VAL A 268 -9.00 -11.94 -14.81
N VAL A 269 -10.06 -11.48 -15.49
CA VAL A 269 -11.37 -11.22 -14.88
C VAL A 269 -12.33 -12.26 -15.43
N ALA A 270 -12.76 -13.21 -14.61
CA ALA A 270 -13.65 -14.28 -15.05
C ALA A 270 -14.79 -14.48 -14.07
N ARG A 271 -15.96 -14.88 -14.59
CA ARG A 271 -17.08 -15.30 -13.75
C ARG A 271 -16.62 -16.49 -12.90
N GLY A 272 -16.83 -16.41 -11.59
CA GLY A 272 -16.29 -17.40 -10.64
C GLY A 272 -16.74 -18.82 -10.96
N GLY A 273 -15.96 -19.81 -10.55
CA GLY A 273 -16.24 -21.22 -10.81
C GLY A 273 -14.96 -22.04 -11.04
N THR A 274 -15.09 -23.14 -11.79
CA THR A 274 -14.01 -24.08 -12.10
C THR A 274 -12.84 -23.40 -12.81
N ASP A 275 -13.12 -22.50 -13.73
CA ASP A 275 -12.13 -21.74 -14.50
C ASP A 275 -11.21 -20.91 -13.59
N THR A 276 -11.78 -20.29 -12.55
CA THR A 276 -11.00 -19.50 -11.59
C THR A 276 -10.10 -20.36 -10.69
N SER A 277 -10.47 -21.62 -10.42
CA SER A 277 -9.57 -22.54 -9.70
C SER A 277 -8.42 -23.03 -10.57
N GLU A 278 -8.69 -23.37 -11.83
CA GLU A 278 -7.66 -23.87 -12.76
C GLU A 278 -6.58 -22.81 -13.04
N LEU A 279 -7.00 -21.55 -13.22
CA LEU A 279 -6.06 -20.43 -13.38
C LEU A 279 -5.19 -20.25 -12.14
N ARG A 280 -5.76 -20.39 -10.93
CA ARG A 280 -5.01 -20.25 -9.67
C ARG A 280 -4.01 -21.38 -9.46
N ASP A 281 -4.37 -22.61 -9.82
CA ASP A 281 -3.45 -23.75 -9.73
C ASP A 281 -2.23 -23.58 -10.64
N ARG A 282 -2.31 -22.71 -11.64
CA ARG A 282 -1.24 -22.33 -12.56
C ARG A 282 -0.51 -21.03 -12.17
N ASP A 283 -0.75 -20.52 -10.96
CA ASP A 283 -0.17 -19.26 -10.46
C ASP A 283 -0.55 -18.03 -11.32
N ILE A 284 -1.76 -18.07 -11.91
CA ILE A 284 -2.32 -16.95 -12.68
C ILE A 284 -3.24 -16.11 -11.78
N ASP A 285 -2.94 -14.82 -11.70
CA ASP A 285 -3.76 -13.83 -10.99
C ASP A 285 -5.15 -13.72 -11.63
N VAL A 286 -6.19 -14.02 -10.83
CA VAL A 286 -7.59 -13.98 -11.27
C VAL A 286 -8.50 -13.25 -10.30
N LEU A 287 -9.25 -12.28 -10.83
CA LEU A 287 -10.33 -11.57 -10.18
C LEU A 287 -11.66 -12.24 -10.54
N ALA A 288 -12.31 -12.86 -9.55
CA ALA A 288 -13.65 -13.39 -9.72
C ALA A 288 -14.67 -12.25 -9.80
N GLY A 289 -15.37 -12.15 -10.93
CA GLY A 289 -16.37 -11.12 -11.19
C GLY A 289 -16.86 -11.15 -12.64
N ASP A 290 -17.92 -10.40 -12.93
CA ASP A 290 -18.44 -10.31 -14.29
C ASP A 290 -17.59 -9.32 -15.10
N PRO A 291 -16.97 -9.72 -16.22
CA PRO A 291 -16.15 -8.83 -17.04
C PRO A 291 -16.96 -7.72 -17.73
N THR A 292 -18.28 -7.82 -17.73
CA THR A 292 -19.19 -6.80 -18.29
C THR A 292 -19.63 -5.75 -17.27
N ASP A 293 -19.35 -5.97 -15.96
CA ASP A 293 -19.73 -5.06 -14.87
C ASP A 293 -18.64 -4.02 -14.61
N GLU A 294 -19.02 -2.74 -14.69
CA GLU A 294 -18.15 -1.59 -14.41
C GLU A 294 -17.43 -1.70 -13.06
N LYS A 295 -18.13 -2.15 -12.00
CA LYS A 295 -17.53 -2.27 -10.66
C LYS A 295 -16.45 -3.33 -10.59
N THR A 296 -16.58 -4.38 -11.38
CA THR A 296 -15.57 -5.45 -11.45
C THR A 296 -14.34 -4.94 -12.20
N LEU A 297 -14.52 -4.20 -13.30
CA LEU A 297 -13.43 -3.60 -14.06
C LEU A 297 -12.70 -2.49 -13.27
N ASP A 298 -13.42 -1.72 -12.46
CA ASP A 298 -12.82 -0.73 -11.55
C ASP A 298 -11.92 -1.41 -10.50
N ARG A 299 -12.42 -2.50 -9.88
CA ARG A 299 -11.63 -3.33 -8.96
C ARG A 299 -10.41 -3.97 -9.65
N ALA A 300 -10.50 -4.28 -10.95
CA ALA A 300 -9.38 -4.78 -11.75
C ALA A 300 -8.32 -3.71 -12.04
N GLY A 301 -8.57 -2.45 -11.68
CA GLY A 301 -7.65 -1.33 -11.88
C GLY A 301 -7.49 -0.96 -13.35
N ILE A 302 -8.56 -1.09 -14.14
CA ILE A 302 -8.54 -0.89 -15.59
C ILE A 302 -8.05 0.49 -16.04
N GLU A 303 -8.32 1.56 -15.26
CA GLU A 303 -7.78 2.91 -15.51
C GLU A 303 -6.25 2.95 -15.50
N ARG A 304 -5.62 2.05 -14.74
CA ARG A 304 -4.16 1.90 -14.64
C ARG A 304 -3.61 0.86 -15.62
N ALA A 305 -4.47 0.09 -16.28
CA ALA A 305 -4.07 -0.96 -17.20
C ALA A 305 -3.48 -0.38 -18.49
N ARG A 306 -2.58 -1.14 -19.12
CA ARG A 306 -1.99 -0.82 -20.41
C ARG A 306 -2.95 -1.12 -21.56
N ALA A 307 -3.71 -2.21 -21.43
CA ALA A 307 -4.70 -2.64 -22.40
C ALA A 307 -5.69 -3.61 -21.76
N VAL A 308 -6.84 -3.75 -22.40
CA VAL A 308 -7.84 -4.79 -22.16
C VAL A 308 -7.85 -5.72 -23.35
N VAL A 309 -7.87 -7.03 -23.09
CA VAL A 309 -8.08 -8.07 -24.09
C VAL A 309 -9.42 -8.74 -23.83
N THR A 310 -10.30 -8.77 -24.82
CA THR A 310 -11.51 -9.61 -24.82
C THR A 310 -11.31 -10.67 -25.89
N ALA A 311 -11.45 -11.94 -25.55
CA ALA A 311 -11.29 -13.01 -26.53
C ALA A 311 -12.04 -14.24 -26.03
N THR A 312 -13.29 -14.05 -25.59
CA THR A 312 -14.08 -15.18 -25.15
C THR A 312 -14.73 -15.89 -26.34
N ASN A 313 -15.36 -17.02 -26.05
CA ASN A 313 -16.15 -17.76 -27.05
C ASN A 313 -17.52 -17.11 -27.34
N ASP A 314 -17.85 -15.99 -26.67
CA ASP A 314 -19.10 -15.25 -26.85
C ASP A 314 -18.80 -13.79 -27.26
N ASP A 315 -18.86 -13.53 -28.57
CA ASP A 315 -18.64 -12.19 -29.12
C ASP A 315 -19.65 -11.15 -28.58
N GLY A 316 -20.82 -11.59 -28.09
CA GLY A 316 -21.81 -10.71 -27.47
C GLY A 316 -21.38 -10.24 -26.08
N GLU A 317 -20.82 -11.15 -25.28
CA GLU A 317 -20.18 -10.82 -24.00
C GLU A 317 -18.99 -9.89 -24.21
N ASP A 318 -18.13 -10.22 -25.17
CA ASP A 318 -16.98 -9.39 -25.55
C ASP A 318 -17.44 -7.99 -25.96
N ALA A 319 -18.47 -7.88 -26.80
CA ALA A 319 -19.05 -6.59 -27.18
C ALA A 319 -19.57 -5.80 -25.97
N LEU A 320 -20.21 -6.45 -25.00
CA LEU A 320 -20.71 -5.81 -23.79
C LEU A 320 -19.56 -5.33 -22.89
N ALA A 321 -18.53 -6.15 -22.70
CA ALA A 321 -17.32 -5.75 -21.98
C ALA A 321 -16.65 -4.55 -22.65
N ILE A 322 -16.48 -4.57 -23.99
CA ILE A 322 -15.93 -3.44 -24.75
C ILE A 322 -16.76 -2.17 -24.53
N LEU A 323 -18.09 -2.25 -24.58
CA LEU A 323 -18.97 -1.10 -24.35
C LEU A 323 -18.80 -0.53 -22.94
N THR A 324 -18.80 -1.37 -21.91
CA THR A 324 -18.57 -0.95 -20.51
C THR A 324 -17.22 -0.25 -20.37
N VAL A 325 -16.16 -0.81 -20.98
CA VAL A 325 -14.83 -0.18 -20.98
C VAL A 325 -14.87 1.17 -21.68
N ARG A 326 -15.58 1.30 -22.80
CA ARG A 326 -15.62 2.55 -23.57
C ARG A 326 -16.46 3.65 -22.95
N GLU A 327 -17.50 3.30 -22.20
CA GLU A 327 -18.33 4.26 -21.49
C GLU A 327 -17.56 4.91 -20.32
N THR A 328 -16.84 4.10 -19.54
CA THR A 328 -16.15 4.58 -18.31
C THR A 328 -14.68 4.93 -18.54
N TYR A 329 -13.98 4.24 -19.44
CA TYR A 329 -12.53 4.32 -19.64
C TYR A 329 -12.14 4.52 -21.13
N PRO A 330 -12.54 5.65 -21.74
CA PRO A 330 -12.42 5.85 -23.19
C PRO A 330 -10.99 5.80 -23.73
N ASP A 331 -9.99 6.10 -22.91
CA ASP A 331 -8.57 6.15 -23.30
C ASP A 331 -7.83 4.80 -23.21
N VAL A 332 -8.43 3.78 -22.58
CA VAL A 332 -7.80 2.47 -22.41
C VAL A 332 -7.78 1.73 -23.75
N ARG A 333 -6.64 1.13 -24.12
CA ARG A 333 -6.56 0.35 -25.35
C ARG A 333 -7.36 -0.94 -25.23
N VAL A 334 -8.25 -1.24 -26.17
CA VAL A 334 -9.06 -2.46 -26.19
C VAL A 334 -8.74 -3.29 -27.43
N VAL A 335 -8.31 -4.53 -27.22
CA VAL A 335 -8.04 -5.52 -28.26
C VAL A 335 -9.06 -6.65 -28.11
N ALA A 336 -9.75 -6.99 -29.19
CA ALA A 336 -10.75 -8.05 -29.20
C ALA A 336 -10.37 -9.16 -30.19
N ALA A 337 -10.67 -10.41 -29.84
CA ALA A 337 -10.71 -11.51 -30.80
C ALA A 337 -12.16 -11.75 -31.23
N ALA A 338 -12.42 -11.79 -32.53
CA ALA A 338 -13.72 -12.18 -33.07
C ALA A 338 -13.75 -13.69 -33.26
N THR A 339 -14.58 -14.37 -32.47
CA THR A 339 -14.85 -15.81 -32.60
C THR A 339 -15.56 -16.09 -33.93
N GLU A 340 -16.59 -15.30 -34.25
CA GLU A 340 -17.27 -15.35 -35.53
C GLU A 340 -16.86 -14.16 -36.41
N GLN A 341 -16.43 -14.45 -37.65
CA GLN A 341 -15.96 -13.42 -38.58
C GLN A 341 -17.01 -12.30 -38.80
N GLU A 342 -18.29 -12.64 -38.82
CA GLU A 342 -19.39 -11.68 -39.02
C GLU A 342 -19.55 -10.66 -37.88
N ASN A 343 -18.96 -10.93 -36.72
CA ASN A 343 -19.01 -10.06 -35.55
C ASN A 343 -17.86 -9.05 -35.49
N GLU A 344 -16.81 -9.19 -36.33
CA GLU A 344 -15.70 -8.23 -36.38
C GLU A 344 -16.18 -6.76 -36.50
N PRO A 345 -17.11 -6.41 -37.43
CA PRO A 345 -17.60 -5.04 -37.53
C PRO A 345 -18.41 -4.61 -36.30
N LYS A 346 -19.05 -5.54 -35.59
CA LYS A 346 -19.83 -5.25 -34.38
C LYS A 346 -18.89 -4.90 -33.22
N LEU A 347 -17.83 -5.68 -33.01
CA LEU A 347 -16.80 -5.43 -31.99
C LEU A 347 -16.06 -4.10 -32.23
N ARG A 348 -15.72 -3.78 -33.48
CA ARG A 348 -15.14 -2.46 -33.82
C ARG A 348 -16.10 -1.31 -33.51
N ARG A 349 -17.39 -1.46 -33.80
CA ARG A 349 -18.41 -0.43 -33.50
C ARG A 349 -18.70 -0.29 -32.01
N ALA A 350 -18.60 -1.38 -31.24
CA ALA A 350 -18.64 -1.33 -29.77
C ALA A 350 -17.47 -0.51 -29.20
N GLY A 351 -16.36 -0.45 -29.95
CA GLY A 351 -15.25 0.46 -29.70
C GLY A 351 -13.91 -0.24 -29.54
N ALA A 352 -13.76 -1.53 -29.89
CA ALA A 352 -12.43 -2.14 -29.89
C ALA A 352 -11.49 -1.39 -30.85
N ASP A 353 -10.28 -1.05 -30.37
CA ASP A 353 -9.26 -0.39 -31.21
C ASP A 353 -8.71 -1.34 -32.26
N THR A 354 -8.61 -2.61 -31.89
CA THR A 354 -8.10 -3.68 -32.74
C THR A 354 -9.01 -4.88 -32.58
N VAL A 355 -9.46 -5.44 -33.70
CA VAL A 355 -10.19 -6.71 -33.73
C VAL A 355 -9.43 -7.65 -34.65
N ILE A 356 -9.17 -8.87 -34.16
CA ILE A 356 -8.47 -9.94 -34.87
C ILE A 356 -9.43 -11.12 -34.97
N SER A 357 -9.53 -11.79 -36.12
CA SER A 357 -10.27 -13.05 -36.23
C SER A 357 -9.28 -14.21 -36.42
N PRO A 358 -8.96 -14.96 -35.36
CA PRO A 358 -8.00 -16.07 -35.42
C PRO A 358 -8.41 -17.12 -36.45
N ALA A 359 -9.71 -17.44 -36.55
CA ALA A 359 -10.24 -18.42 -37.51
C ALA A 359 -9.99 -18.02 -38.97
N VAL A 360 -10.09 -16.72 -39.30
CA VAL A 360 -9.82 -16.22 -40.66
C VAL A 360 -8.32 -16.30 -40.99
N ILE A 361 -7.45 -15.99 -40.01
CA ILE A 361 -6.00 -16.07 -40.18
C ILE A 361 -5.59 -17.54 -40.37
N GLY A 362 -6.01 -18.41 -39.45
CA GLY A 362 -5.73 -19.84 -39.53
C GLY A 362 -6.28 -20.48 -40.80
N GLY A 363 -7.51 -20.13 -41.21
CA GLY A 363 -8.10 -20.62 -42.46
C GLY A 363 -7.33 -20.21 -43.71
N ARG A 364 -6.76 -19.00 -43.74
CA ARG A 364 -5.89 -18.55 -44.86
C ARG A 364 -4.57 -19.31 -44.89
N LEU A 365 -3.95 -19.54 -43.73
CA LEU A 365 -2.72 -20.32 -43.62
C LEU A 365 -2.96 -21.76 -44.11
N LEU A 366 -4.00 -22.42 -43.62
CA LEU A 366 -4.38 -23.78 -44.03
C LEU A 366 -4.63 -23.89 -45.55
N ALA A 367 -5.34 -22.92 -46.13
CA ALA A 367 -5.60 -22.91 -47.57
C ALA A 367 -4.30 -22.75 -48.38
N ARG A 368 -3.35 -21.92 -47.94
CA ARG A 368 -2.05 -21.76 -48.58
C ARG A 368 -1.21 -23.03 -48.46
N SER A 369 -1.12 -23.63 -47.28
CA SER A 369 -0.42 -24.91 -47.06
C SER A 369 -0.99 -26.02 -47.95
N ALA A 370 -2.32 -26.10 -48.07
CA ALA A 370 -2.98 -27.09 -48.94
C ALA A 370 -2.68 -26.88 -50.44
N LEU A 371 -2.35 -25.65 -50.85
CA LEU A 371 -1.96 -25.30 -52.22
C LEU A 371 -0.45 -25.45 -52.47
N GLY A 372 0.31 -25.94 -51.49
CA GLY A 372 1.75 -26.21 -51.61
C GLY A 372 2.64 -25.00 -51.34
N ASP A 373 2.16 -24.00 -50.61
CA ASP A 373 2.99 -22.91 -50.10
C ASP A 373 3.80 -23.38 -48.88
N GLU A 374 5.06 -23.76 -49.11
CA GLU A 374 5.97 -24.25 -48.05
C GLU A 374 6.30 -23.16 -47.00
N HIS A 375 6.09 -21.87 -47.30
CA HIS A 375 6.35 -20.78 -46.35
C HIS A 375 5.19 -20.56 -45.37
N ALA A 376 4.02 -21.17 -45.60
CA ALA A 376 2.87 -21.00 -44.71
C ALA A 376 3.11 -21.64 -43.33
N GLU A 377 3.92 -22.69 -43.25
CA GLU A 377 4.36 -23.28 -41.97
C GLU A 377 5.42 -22.41 -41.28
N GLU A 378 6.37 -21.84 -42.02
CA GLU A 378 7.36 -20.89 -41.47
C GLU A 378 6.70 -19.61 -40.95
N GLU A 379 5.74 -19.02 -41.69
CA GLU A 379 4.96 -17.86 -41.23
C GLU A 379 4.11 -18.18 -40.00
N ALA A 380 3.62 -19.42 -39.84
CA ALA A 380 2.91 -19.85 -38.64
C ALA A 380 3.86 -20.03 -37.45
N ALA A 381 5.07 -20.56 -37.69
CA ALA A 381 6.10 -20.72 -36.65
C ALA A 381 6.68 -19.38 -36.19
N ASP A 382 6.73 -18.36 -37.04
CA ASP A 382 7.12 -16.98 -36.66
C ASP A 382 6.06 -16.29 -35.78
N LEU A 383 4.86 -16.87 -35.66
CA LEU A 383 3.76 -16.39 -34.79
C LEU A 383 3.65 -17.19 -33.47
N GLU A 384 4.43 -18.27 -33.31
CA GLU A 384 4.66 -19.01 -32.05
C GLU A 384 5.90 -18.47 -31.31
#